data_AF-A0A432MN53-F1
#
_entry.id   AF-A0A432MN53-F1
#
_cell.length_a   1.000
_cell.length_b   1.000
_cell.length_c   1.000
_cell.angle_alpha   90.00
_cell.angle_beta   90.00
_cell.angle_gamma   90.00
#
_symmetry.space_group_name_H-M   'P 1'
#
loop_
_entity.id
_entity.type
_entity.pdbx_description
1 polymer ?
#
loop_
_entity_poly.entity_id
_entity_poly.type
_entity_poly.pdbx_seq_one_letter_code
_entity_poly.pdbx_strand_id
1 'polypeptide(L)'
;MGDLILELWKQLRDAGMPEVMLFLPDGSACRCHWDNTAQMGPTRVALLGDQERNIVRIVPISSCAGIGVASPKGTDPNAYRAVIQDRLAGSVSASPSSPDAVVTT
;
A
#
# COMPACT_ATOMS: atom_id res chain seq x y z
N MET A 1 -3.70 15.77 2.03
CA MET A 1 -4.40 14.82 1.13
C MET A 1 -3.45 13.80 0.49
N GLY A 2 -2.20 14.18 0.17
CA GLY A 2 -1.19 13.25 -0.36
C GLY A 2 -0.77 12.09 0.57
N ASP A 3 -1.03 12.17 1.87
CA ASP A 3 -0.68 11.10 2.81
C ASP A 3 -1.63 9.90 2.77
N LEU A 4 -2.85 10.06 2.24
CA LEU A 4 -3.86 8.99 2.26
C LEU A 4 -3.38 7.73 1.53
N ILE A 5 -2.77 7.86 0.34
CA ILE A 5 -2.29 6.69 -0.41
C ILE A 5 -1.16 5.99 0.35
N LEU A 6 -0.26 6.76 0.98
CA LEU A 6 0.80 6.20 1.79
C LEU A 6 0.25 5.45 3.01
N GLU A 7 -0.76 6.01 3.68
CA GLU A 7 -1.44 5.38 4.81
C GLU A 7 -2.19 4.11 4.40
N LEU A 8 -2.94 4.14 3.31
CA LEU A 8 -3.61 2.97 2.74
C LEU A 8 -2.61 1.88 2.41
N TRP A 9 -1.47 2.23 1.81
CA TRP A 9 -0.44 1.25 1.48
C TRP A 9 0.22 0.65 2.73
N LYS A 10 0.47 1.44 3.79
CA LYS A 10 0.93 0.91 5.08
C LYS A 10 -0.04 -0.14 5.62
N GLN A 11 -1.33 0.14 5.61
CA GLN A 11 -2.36 -0.80 6.07
C GLN A 11 -2.41 -2.07 5.21
N LEU A 12 -2.30 -1.94 3.88
CA LEU A 12 -2.22 -3.07 2.96
C LEU A 12 -0.98 -3.94 3.25
N ARG A 13 0.19 -3.32 3.45
CA ARG A 13 1.43 -4.02 3.83
C ARG A 13 1.23 -4.78 5.14
N ASP A 14 0.67 -4.13 6.15
CA ASP A 14 0.45 -4.73 7.48
C ASP A 14 -0.58 -5.87 7.42
N ALA A 15 -1.51 -5.84 6.45
CA ALA A 15 -2.42 -6.92 6.10
C ALA A 15 -1.79 -8.04 5.24
N GLY A 16 -0.47 -7.99 4.99
CA GLY A 16 0.25 -8.98 4.18
C GLY A 16 0.15 -8.77 2.67
N MET A 17 -0.24 -7.57 2.22
CA MET A 17 -0.34 -7.18 0.80
C MET A 17 0.63 -6.02 0.49
N PRO A 18 1.95 -6.25 0.52
CA PRO A 18 2.94 -5.19 0.32
C PRO A 18 3.11 -4.76 -1.14
N GLU A 19 2.68 -5.58 -2.10
CA GLU A 19 2.71 -5.28 -3.53
C GLU A 19 1.41 -4.64 -3.99
N VAL A 20 1.51 -3.48 -4.64
CA VAL A 20 0.37 -2.69 -5.11
C VAL A 20 0.61 -2.19 -6.54
N MET A 21 -0.47 -1.76 -7.18
CA MET A 21 -0.47 -0.97 -8.40
C MET A 21 -0.66 0.50 -8.03
N LEU A 22 0.31 1.34 -8.35
CA LEU A 22 0.21 2.79 -8.21
C LEU A 22 -0.30 3.38 -9.53
N PHE A 23 -1.40 4.12 -9.47
CA PHE A 23 -1.89 4.90 -10.59
C PHE A 23 -1.18 6.25 -10.60
N LEU A 24 -0.47 6.55 -11.68
CA LEU A 24 0.33 7.75 -11.83
C LEU A 24 -0.51 8.90 -12.44
N PRO A 25 -0.10 10.18 -12.24
CA PRO A 25 -0.80 11.33 -12.82
C PRO A 25 -0.92 11.33 -14.35
N ASP A 26 -0.02 10.62 -15.03
CA ASP A 26 -0.02 10.45 -16.49
C ASP A 26 -1.05 9.40 -16.97
N GLY A 27 -1.83 8.81 -16.07
CA GLY A 27 -2.82 7.78 -16.36
C GLY A 27 -2.25 6.37 -16.46
N SER A 28 -0.92 6.21 -16.41
CA SER A 28 -0.29 4.89 -16.38
C SER A 28 -0.42 4.24 -14.99
N ALA A 29 -0.18 2.94 -14.92
CA ALA A 29 -0.13 2.21 -13.66
C ALA A 29 1.15 1.39 -13.57
N CYS A 30 1.82 1.45 -12.44
CA CYS A 30 3.06 0.72 -12.20
C CYS A 30 2.92 -0.17 -10.96
N ARG A 31 3.42 -1.40 -11.09
CA ARG A 31 3.54 -2.30 -9.94
C ARG A 31 4.69 -1.84 -9.05
N CYS A 32 4.46 -1.78 -7.74
CA CYS A 32 5.47 -1.40 -6.78
C CYS A 32 5.33 -2.22 -5.50
N HIS A 33 6.45 -2.70 -4.97
CA HIS A 33 6.52 -3.35 -3.67
C HIS A 33 6.89 -2.32 -2.61
N TRP A 34 6.41 -2.50 -1.38
CA TRP A 34 6.70 -1.58 -0.26
C TRP A 34 8.22 -1.36 -0.07
N ASP A 35 9.01 -2.40 -0.24
CA ASP A 35 10.48 -2.34 -0.10
C ASP A 35 11.16 -1.61 -1.26
N ASN A 36 10.47 -1.40 -2.38
CA ASN A 36 10.94 -0.59 -3.51
C ASN A 36 10.54 0.89 -3.30
N THR A 37 10.57 1.36 -2.05
CA THR A 37 10.30 2.75 -1.68
C THR A 37 11.43 3.26 -0.79
N ALA A 38 11.63 4.58 -0.77
CA ALA A 38 12.64 5.22 0.06
C ALA A 38 12.08 6.46 0.76
N GLN A 39 12.61 6.76 1.94
CA GLN A 39 12.33 8.02 2.63
C GLN A 39 13.29 9.10 2.11
N MET A 40 12.75 10.20 1.59
CA MET A 40 13.51 11.35 1.10
C MET A 40 13.04 12.61 1.84
N GLY A 41 13.71 12.93 2.96
CA GLY A 41 13.23 13.96 3.89
C GLY A 41 11.85 13.59 4.46
N PRO A 42 10.83 14.47 4.39
CA PRO A 42 9.48 14.14 4.85
C PRO A 42 8.70 13.25 3.86
N THR A 43 9.16 13.13 2.61
CA THR A 43 8.41 12.48 1.53
C THR A 43 8.87 11.04 1.34
N ARG A 44 7.94 10.09 1.35
CA ARG A 44 8.24 8.74 0.85
C ARG A 44 8.02 8.68 -0.66
N VAL A 45 9.00 8.13 -1.37
CA VAL A 45 9.01 7.99 -2.83
C VAL A 45 8.97 6.52 -3.23
N ALA A 46 8.24 6.21 -4.30
CA ALA A 46 8.31 4.95 -5.00
C ALA A 46 9.47 4.95 -6.01
N LEU A 47 10.19 3.83 -6.08
CA LEU A 47 11.29 3.61 -7.01
C LEU A 47 10.80 2.70 -8.13
N LEU A 48 10.46 3.29 -9.27
CA LEU A 48 9.82 2.59 -10.39
C LEU A 48 10.81 2.41 -11.54
N GLY A 49 11.08 1.18 -11.94
CA GLY A 49 11.92 0.90 -13.11
C GLY A 49 11.24 1.36 -14.41
N ASP A 50 11.97 2.11 -15.24
CA ASP A 50 11.58 2.49 -16.60
C ASP A 50 12.54 1.81 -17.58
N GLN A 51 12.07 0.72 -18.19
CA GLN A 51 12.87 -0.09 -19.10
C GLN A 51 13.13 0.61 -20.43
N GLU A 52 12.19 1.44 -20.91
CA GLU A 52 12.32 2.14 -22.19
C GLU A 52 13.46 3.17 -22.13
N ARG A 53 13.57 3.87 -21.00
CA ARG A 53 14.59 4.92 -20.80
C ARG A 53 15.83 4.41 -20.05
N ASN A 54 15.83 3.18 -19.56
CA ASN A 54 16.89 2.58 -18.75
C ASN A 54 17.23 3.42 -17.50
N ILE A 55 16.20 3.83 -16.75
CA ILE A 55 16.32 4.63 -15.52
C ILE A 55 15.42 4.10 -14.40
N VAL A 56 15.64 4.57 -13.17
CA VAL A 56 14.69 4.43 -12.05
C VAL A 56 13.98 5.78 -11.85
N ARG A 57 12.68 5.80 -12.07
CA ARG A 57 11.82 6.97 -11.80
C ARG A 57 11.59 7.07 -10.29
N ILE A 58 11.85 8.25 -9.74
CA ILE A 58 11.54 8.59 -8.34
C ILE A 58 10.21 9.34 -8.34
N VAL A 59 9.18 8.73 -7.76
CA VAL A 59 7.83 9.30 -7.76
C VAL A 59 7.34 9.48 -6.32
N PRO A 60 6.98 10.70 -5.88
CA PRO A 60 6.34 10.91 -4.59
C PRO A 60 5.04 10.09 -4.51
N ILE A 61 4.90 9.24 -3.49
CA ILE A 61 3.68 8.43 -3.33
C ILE A 61 2.45 9.34 -3.17
N SER A 62 2.65 10.48 -2.54
CA SER A 62 1.64 11.53 -2.38
C SER A 62 1.15 12.18 -3.66
N SER A 63 1.86 11.99 -4.77
CA SER A 63 1.46 12.46 -6.10
C SER A 63 0.70 11.41 -6.91
N CYS A 64 0.61 10.17 -6.44
CA CYS A 64 -0.16 9.13 -7.13
C CYS A 64 -1.65 9.51 -7.15
N ALA A 65 -2.33 9.17 -8.24
CA ALA A 65 -3.77 9.39 -8.40
C ALA A 65 -4.61 8.32 -7.67
N GLY A 66 -4.03 7.15 -7.40
CA GLY A 66 -4.70 6.07 -6.69
C GLY A 66 -3.80 4.87 -6.44
N ILE A 67 -4.38 3.86 -5.80
CA ILE A 67 -3.74 2.59 -5.46
C ILE A 67 -4.70 1.42 -5.71
N GLY A 68 -4.17 0.28 -6.15
CA GLY A 68 -4.92 -0.96 -6.30
C GLY A 68 -4.10 -2.17 -5.91
N VAL A 69 -4.76 -3.31 -5.69
CA VAL A 69 -4.08 -4.60 -5.49
C VAL A 69 -4.29 -5.44 -6.75
N ALA A 70 -3.20 -5.88 -7.37
CA ALA A 70 -3.29 -6.72 -8.55
C ALA A 70 -3.87 -8.10 -8.18
N SER A 71 -4.87 -8.58 -8.93
CA SER A 71 -5.29 -9.97 -8.78
C SER A 71 -4.20 -10.91 -9.30
N PRO A 72 -4.02 -12.09 -8.68
CA PRO A 72 -3.13 -13.10 -9.21
C PRO A 72 -3.50 -13.49 -10.65
N LYS A 73 -2.51 -13.91 -11.43
CA LYS A 73 -2.74 -14.34 -12.81
C LYS A 73 -3.80 -15.45 -12.85
N GLY A 74 -4.80 -15.28 -13.73
CA GLY A 74 -5.91 -16.22 -13.86
C GLY A 74 -7.03 -16.06 -12.83
N THR A 75 -6.96 -15.07 -11.93
CA THR A 75 -8.03 -14.76 -10.97
C THR A 75 -8.87 -13.59 -11.45
N ASP A 76 -10.20 -13.77 -11.50
CA ASP A 76 -11.14 -12.68 -11.77
C ASP A 76 -11.06 -11.60 -10.67
N PRO A 77 -10.79 -10.33 -11.02
CA PRO A 77 -10.74 -9.24 -10.05
C PRO A 77 -12.00 -9.09 -9.21
N ASN A 78 -13.20 -9.39 -9.73
CA ASN A 78 -14.43 -9.26 -8.95
C ASN A 78 -14.53 -10.32 -7.85
N ALA A 79 -14.19 -11.56 -8.17
CA ALA A 79 -14.06 -12.63 -7.18
C ALA A 79 -12.94 -12.36 -6.16
N TYR A 80 -11.82 -11.76 -6.58
CA TYR A 80 -10.68 -11.47 -5.71
C TYR A 80 -10.99 -10.41 -4.63
N ARG A 81 -12.03 -9.59 -4.80
CA ARG A 81 -12.42 -8.57 -3.81
C ARG A 81 -12.68 -9.16 -2.42
N ALA A 82 -13.29 -10.35 -2.35
CA ALA A 82 -13.57 -11.02 -1.08
C ALA A 82 -12.29 -11.37 -0.31
N VAL A 83 -11.23 -11.77 -1.03
CA VAL A 83 -9.91 -12.04 -0.43
C VAL A 83 -9.30 -10.76 0.14
N ILE A 84 -9.40 -9.65 -0.58
CA ILE A 84 -8.93 -8.35 -0.10
C ILE A 84 -9.69 -7.91 1.14
N GLN A 85 -11.03 -8.05 1.14
CA GLN A 85 -11.88 -7.71 2.28
C GLN A 85 -11.50 -8.54 3.52
N ASP A 86 -11.28 -9.84 3.37
CA ASP A 86 -10.89 -10.73 4.46
C ASP A 86 -9.52 -10.33 5.07
N ARG A 87 -8.53 -10.03 4.21
CA ARG A 87 -7.21 -9.55 4.64
C ARG A 87 -7.29 -8.23 5.41
N LEU A 88 -8.11 -7.30 4.93
CA LEU A 88 -8.33 -6.01 5.57
C LEU A 88 -9.11 -6.13 6.89
N ALA A 89 -10.03 -7.10 7.01
CA ALA A 89 -10.74 -7.36 8.26
C ALA A 89 -9.82 -8.00 9.32
N GLY A 90 -8.96 -8.93 8.89
CA GLY A 90 -8.00 -9.61 9.76
C GLY A 90 -6.98 -8.66 10.39
N SER A 91 -6.55 -7.61 9.67
CA SER A 91 -5.59 -6.61 10.19
C SER A 91 -6.17 -5.70 11.27
N VAL A 92 -7.50 -5.55 11.36
CA VAL A 92 -8.17 -4.76 12.42
C VAL A 92 -8.24 -5.53 13.76
N SER A 93 -8.18 -6.87 13.73
CA SER A 93 -8.34 -7.70 14.95
C SER A 93 -7.10 -7.75 15.86
N ALA A 94 -5.95 -7.23 15.42
CA ALA A 94 -4.68 -7.32 16.14
C ALA A 94 -4.38 -6.10 17.05
N SER A 95 -5.40 -5.37 17.52
CA SER A 95 -5.24 -4.36 18.57
C SER A 95 -5.79 -4.88 19.91
N PRO A 96 -4.95 -5.33 20.85
CA PRO A 96 -5.41 -5.55 22.21
C PRO A 96 -5.68 -4.20 22.86
N SER A 97 -6.95 -3.83 22.96
CA SER A 97 -7.38 -2.86 23.97
C SER A 97 -7.05 -3.46 25.34
N SER A 98 -6.13 -2.82 26.08
CA SER A 98 -5.91 -3.12 27.49
C SER A 98 -7.00 -2.44 28.31
N PRO A 99 -7.86 -3.14 29.05
CA PRO A 99 -8.64 -2.53 30.11
C PRO A 99 -7.86 -2.59 31.43
N ASP A 100 -7.59 -1.39 31.94
CA ASP A 100 -7.40 -0.99 33.34
C ASP A 100 -6.54 -1.85 34.29
N ALA A 101 -5.41 -1.27 34.66
CA ALA A 101 -4.78 -1.52 35.95
C ALA A 101 -5.72 -1.05 37.07
N VAL A 102 -6.43 -1.99 37.70
CA VAL A 102 -7.08 -1.75 38.99
C VAL A 102 -5.99 -1.66 40.04
N VAL A 103 -5.58 -0.43 40.38
CA VAL A 103 -4.90 -0.13 41.64
C VAL A 103 -5.99 0.06 42.69
N THR A 104 -5.98 -0.77 43.72
CA THR A 104 -6.68 -0.48 44.98
C THR A 104 -5.72 -0.78 46.12
N THR A 105 -5.21 0.31 46.69
CA THR A 105 -4.60 0.41 48.04
C THR A 105 -5.59 0.02 49.12
#